data_AF-A0A6I9Z393-F1
#
_entry.id   AF-A0A6I9Z393-F1
#
_cell.length_a   1.000
_cell.length_b   1.000
_cell.length_c   1.000
_cell.angle_alpha   90.00
_cell.angle_beta   90.00
_cell.angle_gamma   90.00
#
_symmetry.space_group_name_H-M   'P 1'
#
loop_
_entity.id
_entity.type
_entity.pdbx_description
1 polymer ?
#
loop_
_entity_poly.entity_id
_entity_poly.type
_entity_poly.pdbx_seq_one_letter_code
_entity_poly.pdbx_strand_id
1 'polypeptide(L)'
;MRLQGASNKEKDLKTDVLIYGTKARNRAIHGDVVAVELLPQKEWKRRTAALGENEGEEKTPGEVYGEPMPTGKVVGILQKNWREYVVTFPSREENQLHSKNAQKVLVTPWDYRIPKIRISTQQAEALQDFRVVVRIDSWESTSLYPNGHFVRVVGRIGDLEGEIKTILVENTVSVSPFSEAQMCEMPTLIQEKPWQVSAEEQQKRLDLRETHLVFSIDPKGCEDVDDALSIRLLPNGNLELGVHIADVTHFVAANSYTDMEAKAR
;
A
#
# COMPACT_ATOMS: atom_id res chain seq x y z
N MET A 1 -14.49 11.73 3.05
CA MET A 1 -13.42 11.81 2.03
C MET A 1 -12.55 13.00 2.36
N ARG A 2 -11.23 12.83 2.20
CA ARG A 2 -10.29 13.94 2.39
C ARG A 2 -10.24 14.79 1.13
N LEU A 3 -10.31 16.10 1.28
CA LEU A 3 -10.23 17.03 0.17
C LEU A 3 -8.77 17.13 -0.32
N GLN A 4 -8.52 16.87 -1.61
CA GLN A 4 -7.25 17.17 -2.26
C GLN A 4 -7.47 18.29 -3.28
N GLY A 5 -6.65 19.35 -3.22
CA GLY A 5 -6.60 20.36 -4.27
C GLY A 5 -7.80 21.30 -4.38
N ALA A 6 -8.35 21.78 -3.25
CA ALA A 6 -9.27 22.91 -3.30
C ALA A 6 -8.54 24.14 -3.87
N SER A 7 -8.85 24.49 -5.12
CA SER A 7 -8.46 25.76 -5.74
C SER A 7 -8.80 26.92 -4.81
N ASN A 8 -7.91 27.90 -4.73
CA ASN A 8 -7.82 29.02 -3.78
C ASN A 8 -9.04 29.98 -3.67
N LYS A 9 -10.27 29.53 -3.96
CA LYS A 9 -11.50 30.34 -3.86
C LYS A 9 -12.52 29.87 -2.83
N GLU A 10 -12.37 28.69 -2.22
CA GLU A 10 -13.20 28.27 -1.08
C GLU A 10 -12.33 27.78 0.07
N LYS A 11 -11.98 28.69 0.98
CA LYS A 11 -11.16 28.42 2.18
C LYS A 11 -11.92 27.76 3.33
N ASP A 12 -13.18 27.36 3.14
CA ASP A 12 -14.11 27.14 4.26
C ASP A 12 -14.46 25.68 4.60
N LEU A 13 -14.01 24.70 3.81
CA LEU A 13 -14.16 23.29 4.20
C LEU A 13 -12.84 22.74 4.74
N LYS A 14 -12.52 23.12 5.99
CA LYS A 14 -11.43 22.52 6.78
C LYS A 14 -11.76 21.08 7.24
N THR A 15 -12.94 20.58 6.92
CA THR A 15 -13.49 19.31 7.42
C THR A 15 -13.85 18.37 6.28
N ASP A 16 -13.67 17.07 6.53
CA ASP A 16 -14.03 16.00 5.59
C ASP A 16 -15.52 16.04 5.23
N VAL A 17 -15.84 15.70 3.96
CA VAL A 17 -17.22 15.48 3.51
C VAL A 17 -17.60 14.02 3.71
N LEU A 18 -18.72 13.78 4.38
CA LEU A 18 -19.31 12.46 4.58
C LEU A 18 -20.04 11.99 3.31
N ILE A 19 -19.73 10.79 2.85
CA ILE A 19 -20.49 10.10 1.79
C ILE A 19 -21.20 8.92 2.45
N TYR A 20 -22.52 8.98 2.55
CA TYR A 20 -23.30 7.99 3.28
C TYR A 20 -24.07 7.06 2.35
N GLY A 21 -23.80 5.76 2.43
CA GLY A 21 -24.48 4.72 1.68
C GLY A 21 -23.89 4.43 0.29
N THR A 22 -24.25 3.27 -0.26
CA THR A 22 -23.73 2.74 -1.53
C THR A 22 -24.12 3.59 -2.73
N LYS A 23 -25.39 4.06 -2.77
CA LYS A 23 -25.89 4.95 -3.84
C LYS A 23 -25.11 6.27 -3.91
N ALA A 24 -24.87 6.91 -2.78
CA ALA A 24 -24.12 8.17 -2.72
C ALA A 24 -22.63 7.98 -3.04
N ARG A 25 -22.07 6.78 -2.82
CA ARG A 25 -20.70 6.44 -3.22
C ARG A 25 -20.53 6.30 -4.73
N ASN A 26 -21.62 6.03 -5.46
CA ASN A 26 -21.66 5.96 -6.92
C ASN A 26 -20.51 5.13 -7.53
N ARG A 27 -20.34 3.90 -7.03
CA ARG A 27 -19.32 2.93 -7.49
C ARG A 27 -17.86 3.38 -7.30
N ALA A 28 -17.60 4.44 -6.52
CA ALA A 28 -16.25 4.79 -6.11
C ALA A 28 -15.70 3.77 -5.09
N ILE A 29 -14.42 3.48 -5.21
CA ILE A 29 -13.66 2.59 -4.32
C ILE A 29 -12.69 3.41 -3.48
N HIS A 30 -12.24 2.83 -2.36
CA HIS A 30 -11.22 3.45 -1.52
C HIS A 30 -9.96 3.83 -2.32
N GLY A 31 -9.54 5.09 -2.20
CA GLY A 31 -8.39 5.64 -2.92
C GLY A 31 -8.72 6.30 -4.26
N ASP A 32 -9.93 6.14 -4.80
CA ASP A 32 -10.35 6.88 -6.00
C ASP A 32 -10.34 8.40 -5.74
N VAL A 33 -9.93 9.16 -6.75
CA VAL A 33 -10.11 10.62 -6.78
C VAL A 33 -11.45 10.90 -7.44
N VAL A 34 -12.32 11.64 -6.75
CA VAL A 34 -13.72 11.80 -7.16
C VAL A 34 -14.20 13.24 -7.03
N ALA A 35 -15.19 13.59 -7.85
CA ALA A 35 -15.96 14.82 -7.73
C ALA A 35 -17.18 14.59 -6.84
N VAL A 36 -17.44 15.53 -5.92
CA VAL A 36 -18.52 15.44 -4.94
C VAL A 36 -19.45 16.64 -5.08
N GLU A 37 -20.75 16.37 -5.12
CA GLU A 37 -21.80 17.38 -4.96
C GLU A 37 -22.23 17.40 -3.49
N LEU A 38 -22.14 18.57 -2.85
CA LEU A 38 -22.61 18.76 -1.48
C LEU A 38 -24.13 18.77 -1.43
N LEU A 39 -24.69 18.05 -0.45
CA LEU A 39 -26.12 18.08 -0.18
C LEU A 39 -26.49 19.34 0.60
N PRO A 40 -27.77 19.78 0.53
CA PRO A 40 -28.27 20.85 1.38
C PRO A 40 -28.00 20.58 2.87
N GLN A 41 -27.73 21.63 3.66
CA GLN A 41 -27.40 21.49 5.10
C GLN A 41 -28.45 20.70 5.90
N LYS A 42 -29.73 20.80 5.51
CA LYS A 42 -30.84 20.03 6.10
C LYS A 42 -30.70 18.51 5.94
N GLU A 43 -29.91 18.04 4.98
CA GLU A 43 -29.65 16.64 4.67
C GLU A 43 -28.29 16.16 5.19
N TRP A 44 -27.57 17.02 5.92
CA TRP A 44 -26.30 16.64 6.54
C TRP A 44 -26.50 15.59 7.62
N LYS A 45 -25.67 14.55 7.55
CA LYS A 45 -25.73 13.39 8.44
C LYS A 45 -24.63 13.47 9.49
N ARG A 46 -24.83 12.71 10.57
CA ARG A 46 -23.84 12.48 11.62
C ARG A 46 -23.04 11.22 11.31
N ARG A 47 -21.86 11.07 11.91
CA ARG A 47 -21.10 9.81 11.83
C ARG A 47 -21.87 8.72 12.58
N THR A 48 -21.96 7.54 11.97
CA THR A 48 -22.49 6.34 12.61
C THR A 48 -21.30 5.46 13.00
N ALA A 49 -21.30 4.90 14.21
CA ALA A 49 -20.22 4.05 14.70
C ALA A 49 -20.18 2.65 14.07
N ALA A 50 -21.17 2.28 13.23
CA ALA A 50 -21.25 0.96 12.62
C ALA A 50 -20.12 0.76 11.59
N LEU A 51 -19.12 -0.02 11.99
CA LEU A 51 -18.11 -0.58 11.10
C LEU A 51 -18.77 -1.69 10.26
N GLY A 52 -18.77 -1.48 8.95
CA GLY A 52 -19.01 -2.45 7.88
C GLY A 52 -19.77 -3.74 8.22
N GLU A 53 -21.07 -3.74 7.98
CA GLU A 53 -21.80 -4.96 7.63
C GLU A 53 -22.56 -4.70 6.32
N ASN A 54 -22.50 -5.67 5.42
CA ASN A 54 -23.23 -5.64 4.15
C ASN A 54 -24.71 -5.35 4.44
N GLU A 55 -25.31 -4.43 3.68
CA GLU A 55 -26.72 -4.04 3.84
C GLU A 55 -27.68 -5.17 3.40
N GLY A 56 -27.73 -6.25 4.18
CA GLY A 56 -28.63 -7.39 4.04
C GLY A 56 -29.32 -7.80 5.34
N GLU A 57 -28.89 -7.29 6.50
CA GLU A 57 -29.52 -7.58 7.80
C GLU A 57 -30.14 -6.31 8.40
N GLU A 58 -31.31 -6.48 9.02
CA GLU A 58 -32.11 -5.42 9.62
C GLU A 58 -31.29 -4.59 10.63
N LYS A 59 -31.17 -3.28 10.37
CA LYS A 59 -30.38 -2.37 11.20
C LYS A 59 -31.02 -2.19 12.58
N THR A 60 -30.33 -2.64 13.62
CA THR A 60 -30.44 -2.00 14.95
C THR A 60 -29.94 -0.55 14.82
N PRO A 61 -30.58 0.45 15.45
CA PRO A 61 -30.13 1.83 15.34
C PRO A 61 -28.80 1.99 16.09
N GLY A 62 -27.69 1.91 15.36
CA GLY A 62 -26.37 2.20 15.92
C GLY A 62 -26.35 3.61 16.51
N GLU A 63 -25.74 3.75 17.68
CA GLU A 63 -25.68 5.02 18.41
C GLU A 63 -25.05 6.13 17.54
N VAL A 64 -25.78 7.24 17.42
CA VAL A 64 -25.43 8.38 16.56
C VAL A 64 -24.73 9.42 17.42
N TYR A 65 -23.42 9.62 17.21
CA TYR A 65 -22.62 10.60 17.96
C TYR A 65 -22.13 11.75 17.06
N GLY A 66 -22.10 12.96 17.61
CA GLY A 66 -21.48 14.14 16.99
C GLY A 66 -22.44 15.12 16.28
N GLU A 67 -21.91 16.28 15.90
CA GLU A 67 -22.64 17.30 15.14
C GLU A 67 -22.86 16.86 13.68
N PRO A 68 -23.95 17.32 13.02
CA PRO A 68 -24.14 17.12 11.59
C PRO A 68 -22.93 17.65 10.81
N MET A 69 -22.33 16.82 9.96
CA MET A 69 -21.15 17.18 9.18
C MET A 69 -21.49 17.34 7.69
N PRO A 70 -20.73 18.14 6.93
CA PRO A 70 -20.91 18.29 5.50
C PRO A 70 -21.08 16.93 4.82
N THR A 71 -22.23 16.71 4.17
CA THR A 71 -22.57 15.44 3.53
C THR A 71 -22.74 15.66 2.03
N GLY A 72 -22.22 14.75 1.23
CA GLY A 72 -22.27 14.83 -0.22
C GLY A 72 -22.56 13.48 -0.88
N LYS A 73 -22.64 13.52 -2.21
CA LYS A 73 -22.70 12.34 -3.07
C LYS A 73 -21.63 12.46 -4.16
N VAL A 74 -21.05 11.34 -4.53
CA VAL A 74 -20.09 11.23 -5.63
C VAL A 74 -20.84 11.38 -6.95
N VAL A 75 -20.44 12.36 -7.75
CA VAL A 75 -21.03 12.63 -9.08
C VAL A 75 -20.13 12.23 -10.23
N GLY A 76 -18.84 12.00 -9.97
CA GLY A 76 -17.90 11.50 -10.97
C GLY A 76 -16.64 10.92 -10.33
N ILE A 77 -16.02 9.97 -11.01
CA ILE A 77 -14.71 9.41 -10.64
C ILE A 77 -13.70 10.00 -11.62
N LEU A 78 -12.80 10.83 -11.12
CA LEU A 78 -11.79 11.54 -11.92
C LEU A 78 -10.58 10.63 -12.19
N GLN A 79 -10.18 9.86 -11.18
CA GLN A 79 -9.10 8.89 -11.28
C GLN A 79 -9.44 7.66 -10.45
N LYS A 80 -9.37 6.48 -11.08
CA LYS A 80 -9.55 5.20 -10.39
C LYS A 80 -8.24 4.78 -9.74
N ASN A 81 -8.35 4.15 -8.57
CA ASN A 81 -7.26 3.51 -7.84
C ASN A 81 -7.44 1.99 -7.82
N TRP A 82 -7.78 1.42 -8.98
CA TRP A 82 -7.95 -0.02 -9.12
C TRP A 82 -6.59 -0.69 -9.14
N ARG A 83 -6.39 -1.67 -8.24
CA ARG A 83 -5.14 -2.42 -8.09
C ARG A 83 -5.41 -3.91 -8.05
N GLU A 84 -4.36 -4.68 -7.78
CA GLU A 84 -4.50 -6.06 -7.36
C GLU A 84 -5.11 -6.13 -5.96
N TYR A 85 -6.14 -6.95 -5.81
CA TYR A 85 -6.83 -7.19 -4.55
C TYR A 85 -6.68 -8.66 -4.18
N VAL A 86 -6.29 -8.93 -2.94
CA VAL A 86 -6.32 -10.27 -2.38
C VAL A 86 -7.75 -10.54 -1.91
N VAL A 87 -8.28 -11.69 -2.29
CA VAL A 87 -9.65 -12.13 -2.02
C VAL A 87 -9.67 -13.56 -1.50
N THR A 88 -10.78 -13.93 -0.90
CA THR A 88 -11.15 -15.32 -0.60
C THR A 88 -12.42 -15.70 -1.33
N PHE A 89 -12.48 -16.96 -1.75
CA PHE A 89 -13.70 -17.53 -2.32
C PHE A 89 -14.66 -17.94 -1.19
N PRO A 90 -15.97 -17.75 -1.38
CA PRO A 90 -16.97 -18.18 -0.41
C PRO A 90 -16.96 -19.70 -0.26
N SER A 91 -17.37 -20.18 0.92
CA SER A 91 -17.42 -21.61 1.20
C SER A 91 -18.44 -22.33 0.31
N ARG A 92 -18.35 -23.66 0.22
CA ARG A 92 -19.33 -24.46 -0.53
C ARG A 92 -20.77 -24.30 0.00
N GLU A 93 -20.95 -24.04 1.28
CA GLU A 93 -22.27 -23.81 1.89
C GLU A 93 -22.86 -22.48 1.43
N GLU A 94 -22.04 -21.42 1.39
CA GLU A 94 -22.43 -20.10 0.89
C GLU A 94 -22.69 -20.09 -0.63
N ASN A 95 -21.98 -20.93 -1.39
CA ASN A 95 -22.16 -21.09 -2.83
C ASN A 95 -23.42 -21.87 -3.20
N GLN A 96 -23.90 -22.81 -2.38
CA GLN A 96 -25.09 -23.62 -2.69
C GLN A 96 -26.40 -22.81 -2.74
N LEU A 97 -26.41 -21.62 -2.14
CA LEU A 97 -27.49 -20.63 -2.26
C LEU A 97 -27.54 -19.99 -3.66
N HIS A 98 -26.45 -20.07 -4.42
CA HIS A 98 -26.30 -19.49 -5.75
C HIS A 98 -26.33 -20.62 -6.79
N SER A 99 -27.24 -20.51 -7.76
CA SER A 99 -27.64 -21.54 -8.75
C SER A 99 -26.50 -22.44 -9.28
N LYS A 100 -26.78 -23.74 -9.48
CA LYS A 100 -25.84 -24.83 -9.89
C LYS A 100 -25.06 -24.61 -11.21
N ASN A 101 -25.29 -23.50 -11.91
CA ASN A 101 -24.60 -23.08 -13.13
C ASN A 101 -23.66 -21.88 -12.91
N ALA A 102 -23.29 -21.58 -11.66
CA ALA A 102 -22.56 -20.36 -11.31
C ALA A 102 -21.11 -20.38 -11.82
N GLN A 103 -20.94 -20.10 -13.12
CA GLN A 103 -19.68 -19.60 -13.66
C GLN A 103 -19.26 -18.31 -12.96
N LYS A 104 -20.16 -17.59 -12.27
CA LYS A 104 -19.88 -16.30 -11.62
C LYS A 104 -20.06 -16.40 -10.10
N VAL A 105 -19.00 -16.10 -9.35
CA VAL A 105 -18.93 -16.17 -7.90
C VAL A 105 -18.57 -14.80 -7.32
N LEU A 106 -19.16 -14.42 -6.18
CA LEU A 106 -18.77 -13.22 -5.45
C LEU A 106 -17.66 -13.55 -4.46
N VAL A 107 -16.47 -12.99 -4.68
CA VAL A 107 -15.31 -13.15 -3.80
C VAL A 107 -15.24 -11.98 -2.81
N THR A 108 -14.70 -12.24 -1.62
CA THR A 108 -14.59 -11.26 -0.54
C THR A 108 -13.15 -10.72 -0.49
N PRO A 109 -12.93 -9.42 -0.73
CA PRO A 109 -11.61 -8.79 -0.54
C PRO A 109 -11.12 -8.87 0.89
N TRP A 110 -9.80 -8.97 1.06
CA TRP A 110 -9.13 -8.88 2.34
C TRP A 110 -9.28 -7.48 2.96
N ASP A 111 -9.20 -6.43 2.14
CA ASP A 111 -9.52 -5.06 2.54
C ASP A 111 -11.05 -4.85 2.57
N TYR A 112 -11.62 -4.77 3.78
CA TYR A 112 -13.06 -4.59 4.03
C TYR A 112 -13.66 -3.30 3.43
N ARG A 113 -12.82 -2.34 3.01
CA ARG A 113 -13.27 -1.10 2.36
C ARG A 113 -13.64 -1.33 0.89
N ILE A 114 -13.19 -2.44 0.32
CA ILE A 114 -13.45 -2.85 -1.06
C ILE A 114 -14.71 -3.74 -1.09
N PRO A 115 -15.69 -3.47 -1.96
CA PRO A 115 -16.88 -4.30 -2.08
C PRO A 115 -16.53 -5.70 -2.62
N LYS A 116 -17.41 -6.67 -2.38
CA LYS A 116 -17.31 -7.99 -3.03
C LYS A 116 -17.18 -7.85 -4.55
N ILE A 117 -16.34 -8.69 -5.15
CA ILE A 117 -16.04 -8.64 -6.59
C ILE A 117 -16.63 -9.89 -7.25
N ARG A 118 -17.25 -9.75 -8.42
CA ARG A 118 -17.77 -10.88 -9.19
C ARG A 118 -16.71 -11.43 -10.12
N ILE A 119 -16.33 -12.69 -9.92
CA ILE A 119 -15.33 -13.39 -10.73
C ILE A 119 -15.99 -14.52 -11.50
N SER A 120 -15.63 -14.66 -12.79
CA SER A 120 -16.08 -15.79 -13.60
C SER A 120 -15.06 -16.94 -13.56
N THR A 121 -15.36 -18.06 -12.90
CA THR A 121 -14.45 -19.23 -12.83
C THR A 121 -15.20 -20.55 -12.59
N GLN A 122 -14.61 -21.65 -13.05
CA GLN A 122 -15.07 -23.02 -12.76
C GLN A 122 -14.29 -23.66 -11.60
N GLN A 123 -13.22 -23.01 -11.12
CA GLN A 123 -12.31 -23.55 -10.10
C GLN A 123 -12.64 -23.01 -8.70
N ALA A 124 -13.83 -22.46 -8.48
CA ALA A 124 -14.20 -21.83 -7.23
C ALA A 124 -14.02 -22.76 -6.01
N GLU A 125 -14.36 -24.04 -6.13
CA GLU A 125 -14.21 -25.03 -5.06
C GLU A 125 -12.73 -25.30 -4.72
N ALA A 126 -11.86 -25.37 -5.73
CA ALA A 126 -10.43 -25.57 -5.52
C ALA A 126 -9.73 -24.35 -4.90
N LEU A 127 -10.34 -23.17 -4.97
CA LEU A 127 -9.77 -21.90 -4.51
C LEU A 127 -10.30 -21.45 -3.14
N GLN A 128 -11.20 -22.20 -2.49
CA GLN A 128 -11.84 -21.81 -1.21
C GLN A 128 -10.82 -21.65 -0.07
N ASP A 129 -9.81 -22.52 -0.03
CA ASP A 129 -8.79 -22.53 1.02
C ASP A 129 -7.58 -21.64 0.71
N PHE A 130 -7.65 -20.81 -0.34
CA PHE A 130 -6.53 -20.03 -0.82
C PHE A 130 -6.80 -18.52 -0.80
N ARG A 131 -5.75 -17.77 -0.49
CA ARG A 131 -5.65 -16.34 -0.79
C ARG A 131 -5.38 -16.20 -2.28
N VAL A 132 -6.19 -15.42 -2.97
CA VAL A 132 -6.12 -15.27 -4.43
C VAL A 132 -6.04 -13.79 -4.78
N VAL A 133 -5.21 -13.44 -5.77
CA VAL A 133 -5.20 -12.10 -6.34
C VAL A 133 -6.21 -12.01 -7.49
N VAL A 134 -7.02 -10.96 -7.48
CA VAL A 134 -7.92 -10.58 -8.57
C VAL A 134 -7.72 -9.12 -8.96
N ARG A 135 -8.20 -8.75 -10.14
CA ARG A 135 -8.30 -7.35 -10.60
C ARG A 135 -9.72 -7.03 -11.01
N ILE A 136 -10.13 -5.77 -10.78
CA ILE A 136 -11.42 -5.25 -11.22
C ILE A 136 -11.30 -4.81 -12.69
N ASP A 137 -12.24 -5.25 -13.52
CA ASP A 137 -12.30 -4.95 -14.96
C ASP A 137 -13.32 -3.87 -15.28
N SER A 138 -14.53 -4.02 -14.72
CA SER A 138 -15.66 -3.14 -15.00
C SER A 138 -16.60 -3.05 -13.81
N TRP A 139 -17.38 -1.98 -13.77
CA TRP A 139 -18.50 -1.87 -12.83
C TRP A 139 -19.66 -1.14 -13.51
N GLU A 140 -20.57 -1.92 -14.09
CA GLU A 140 -21.74 -1.36 -14.79
C GLU A 140 -22.67 -0.63 -13.81
N SER A 141 -23.34 0.41 -14.29
CA SER A 141 -24.28 1.21 -13.48
C SER A 141 -25.48 0.42 -12.96
N THR A 142 -25.83 -0.67 -13.64
CA THR A 142 -26.91 -1.60 -13.27
C THR A 142 -26.45 -2.70 -12.32
N SER A 143 -25.14 -2.85 -12.09
CA SER A 143 -24.59 -3.89 -11.22
C SER A 143 -24.30 -3.39 -9.82
N LEU A 144 -24.69 -4.17 -8.82
CA LEU A 144 -24.37 -3.90 -7.42
C LEU A 144 -22.88 -4.12 -7.11
N TYR A 145 -22.21 -5.02 -7.84
CA TYR A 145 -20.83 -5.43 -7.61
C TYR A 145 -19.99 -5.27 -8.89
N PRO A 146 -18.71 -4.89 -8.77
CA PRO A 146 -17.79 -4.89 -9.91
C PRO A 146 -17.56 -6.30 -10.46
N ASN A 147 -17.25 -6.41 -11.75
CA ASN A 147 -16.70 -7.62 -12.34
C ASN A 147 -15.18 -7.55 -12.31
N GLY A 148 -14.56 -8.72 -12.16
CA GLY A 148 -13.11 -8.87 -12.22
C GLY A 148 -12.69 -10.24 -12.73
N HIS A 149 -11.39 -10.45 -12.78
CA HIS A 149 -10.78 -11.70 -13.18
C HIS A 149 -9.71 -12.17 -12.19
N PHE A 150 -9.47 -13.48 -12.22
CA PHE A 150 -8.40 -14.15 -11.49
C PHE A 150 -7.03 -13.79 -12.06
N VAL A 151 -6.06 -13.49 -11.20
CA VAL A 151 -4.66 -13.27 -11.59
C VAL A 151 -3.78 -14.45 -11.17
N ARG A 152 -3.70 -14.75 -9.87
CA ARG A 152 -2.83 -15.81 -9.32
C ARG A 152 -3.24 -16.23 -7.91
N VAL A 153 -2.81 -17.42 -7.49
CA VAL A 153 -2.86 -17.85 -6.08
C VAL A 153 -1.68 -17.24 -5.31
N VAL A 154 -1.94 -16.74 -4.11
CA VAL A 154 -0.92 -16.20 -3.19
C VAL A 154 -0.37 -17.29 -2.27
N GLY A 155 -1.27 -18.06 -1.66
CA GLY A 155 -0.94 -19.09 -0.69
C GLY A 155 -2.20 -19.64 -0.02
N ARG A 156 -2.03 -20.69 0.79
CA ARG A 156 -3.14 -21.27 1.56
C ARG A 156 -3.51 -20.32 2.72
N ILE A 157 -4.80 -20.23 3.04
CA ILE A 157 -5.26 -19.43 4.18
C ILE A 157 -4.66 -20.01 5.46
N GLY A 158 -4.09 -19.14 6.31
CA GLY A 158 -3.44 -19.52 7.56
C GLY A 158 -2.00 -20.06 7.42
N ASP A 159 -1.49 -20.21 6.19
CA ASP A 159 -0.07 -20.46 5.97
C ASP A 159 0.75 -19.17 6.17
N LEU A 160 1.85 -19.25 6.93
CA LEU A 160 2.65 -18.08 7.30
C LEU A 160 3.15 -17.32 6.07
N GLU A 161 3.77 -18.03 5.12
CA GLU A 161 4.31 -17.45 3.90
C GLU A 161 3.20 -16.85 3.02
N GLY A 162 2.05 -17.52 2.93
CA GLY A 162 0.88 -17.01 2.22
C GLY A 162 0.31 -15.72 2.80
N GLU A 163 0.23 -15.61 4.13
CA GLU A 163 -0.28 -14.41 4.81
C GLU A 163 0.74 -13.25 4.75
N ILE A 164 2.05 -13.52 4.85
CA ILE A 164 3.09 -12.50 4.62
C ILE A 164 2.96 -11.93 3.20
N LYS A 165 2.87 -12.80 2.18
CA LYS A 165 2.67 -12.37 0.79
C LYS A 165 1.37 -11.60 0.59
N THR A 166 0.31 -11.94 1.33
CA THR A 166 -0.97 -11.21 1.30
C THR A 166 -0.79 -9.77 1.76
N ILE A 167 -0.09 -9.56 2.88
CA ILE A 167 0.21 -8.22 3.41
C ILE A 167 1.03 -7.41 2.40
N LEU A 168 2.05 -8.02 1.80
CA LEU A 168 2.90 -7.37 0.81
C LEU A 168 2.11 -6.91 -0.41
N VAL A 169 1.25 -7.77 -0.97
CA VAL A 169 0.41 -7.43 -2.14
C VAL A 169 -0.59 -6.32 -1.80
N GLU A 170 -1.27 -6.39 -0.65
CA GLU A 170 -2.26 -5.40 -0.24
C GLU A 170 -1.66 -4.01 -0.02
N ASN A 171 -0.40 -3.95 0.40
CA ASN A 171 0.34 -2.70 0.58
C ASN A 171 1.17 -2.31 -0.67
N THR A 172 0.99 -3.02 -1.80
CA THR A 172 1.71 -2.75 -3.06
C THR A 172 3.24 -2.79 -2.89
N VAL A 173 3.73 -3.63 -1.97
CA VAL A 173 5.16 -3.82 -1.73
C VAL A 173 5.70 -4.83 -2.73
N SER A 174 6.56 -4.39 -3.64
CA SER A 174 7.23 -5.26 -4.59
C SER A 174 8.33 -6.06 -3.90
N VAL A 175 8.23 -7.38 -3.98
CA VAL A 175 9.24 -8.32 -3.48
C VAL A 175 9.87 -9.15 -4.60
N SER A 176 9.74 -8.67 -5.83
CA SER A 176 10.42 -9.29 -6.96
C SER A 176 11.93 -9.23 -6.74
N PRO A 177 12.65 -10.33 -7.06
CA PRO A 177 14.11 -10.31 -7.08
C PRO A 177 14.60 -9.21 -8.02
N PHE A 178 15.76 -8.65 -7.70
CA PHE A 178 16.45 -7.75 -8.62
C PHE A 178 16.77 -8.49 -9.93
N SER A 179 16.53 -7.82 -11.05
CA SER A 179 16.86 -8.31 -12.39
C SER A 179 18.37 -8.46 -12.57
N GLU A 180 18.77 -9.28 -13.54
CA GLU A 180 20.18 -9.46 -13.88
C GLU A 180 20.86 -8.13 -14.25
N ALA A 181 20.17 -7.24 -14.97
CA ALA A 181 20.68 -5.91 -15.31
C ALA A 181 20.96 -5.05 -14.08
N GLN A 182 20.09 -5.08 -13.06
CA GLN A 182 20.30 -4.39 -11.78
C GLN A 182 21.48 -5.01 -11.02
N MET A 183 21.54 -6.34 -10.97
CA MET A 183 22.63 -7.06 -10.29
C MET A 183 24.00 -6.80 -10.95
N CYS A 184 24.05 -6.61 -12.27
CA CYS A 184 25.28 -6.29 -13.00
C CYS A 184 25.83 -4.88 -12.72
N GLU A 185 25.04 -3.97 -12.15
CA GLU A 185 25.53 -2.64 -11.73
C GLU A 185 26.31 -2.68 -10.41
N MET A 186 26.14 -3.75 -9.63
CA MET A 186 26.80 -3.89 -8.36
C MET A 186 28.21 -4.48 -8.52
N PRO A 187 29.19 -4.06 -7.69
CA PRO A 187 30.49 -4.70 -7.65
C PRO A 187 30.34 -6.19 -7.33
N THR A 188 31.02 -7.04 -8.09
CA THR A 188 31.02 -8.48 -7.80
C THR A 188 31.80 -8.73 -6.51
N LEU A 189 31.07 -9.08 -5.45
CA LEU A 189 31.65 -9.53 -4.19
C LEU A 189 31.87 -11.04 -4.28
N ILE A 190 33.13 -11.46 -4.29
CA ILE A 190 33.51 -12.87 -4.11
C ILE A 190 34.30 -12.93 -2.82
N GLN A 191 34.08 -13.96 -2.00
CA GLN A 191 34.69 -14.10 -0.66
C GLN A 191 36.23 -13.98 -0.69
N GLU A 192 36.85 -14.41 -1.80
CA GLU A 192 38.30 -14.35 -2.02
C GLU A 192 38.81 -12.95 -2.39
N LYS A 193 37.91 -12.04 -2.80
CA LYS A 193 38.23 -10.68 -3.24
C LYS A 193 37.14 -9.72 -2.75
N PRO A 194 37.16 -9.33 -1.46
CA PRO A 194 36.24 -8.33 -0.94
C PRO A 194 36.45 -7.00 -1.67
N TRP A 195 35.38 -6.22 -1.79
CA TRP A 195 35.47 -4.88 -2.35
C TRP A 195 36.39 -4.01 -1.49
N GLN A 196 37.20 -3.19 -2.14
CA GLN A 196 38.10 -2.23 -1.50
C GLN A 196 38.02 -0.91 -2.25
N VAL A 197 38.14 0.19 -1.50
CA VAL A 197 38.21 1.54 -2.07
C VAL A 197 39.44 1.64 -2.98
N SER A 198 39.24 2.05 -4.23
CA SER A 198 40.32 2.17 -5.21
C SER A 198 41.33 3.26 -4.81
N ALA A 199 42.56 3.18 -5.32
CA ALA A 199 43.60 4.17 -5.02
C ALA A 199 43.22 5.57 -5.51
N GLU A 200 42.51 5.67 -6.63
CA GLU A 200 42.02 6.94 -7.18
C GLU A 200 40.98 7.59 -6.25
N GLU A 201 40.07 6.81 -5.67
CA GLU A 201 39.08 7.32 -4.73
C GLU A 201 39.70 7.70 -3.40
N GLN A 202 40.70 6.94 -2.91
CA GLN A 202 41.45 7.28 -1.69
C GLN A 202 42.17 8.63 -1.81
N GLN A 203 42.63 9.01 -3.01
CA GLN A 203 43.31 10.30 -3.22
C GLN A 203 42.34 11.49 -3.26
N LYS A 204 41.08 11.27 -3.66
CA LYS A 204 40.07 12.34 -3.76
C LYS A 204 39.30 12.54 -2.45
N ARG A 205 39.18 11.50 -1.64
CA ARG A 205 38.35 11.48 -0.43
C ARG A 205 39.16 11.85 0.80
N LEU A 206 38.51 12.50 1.75
CA LEU A 206 39.10 12.80 3.05
C LEU A 206 39.26 11.50 3.86
N ASP A 207 40.48 11.18 4.26
CA ASP A 207 40.76 9.99 5.07
C ASP A 207 40.60 10.29 6.57
N LEU A 208 39.59 9.68 7.18
CA LEU A 208 39.27 9.83 8.60
C LEU A 208 39.62 8.59 9.44
N ARG A 209 40.16 7.53 8.82
CA ARG A 209 40.28 6.19 9.43
C ARG A 209 41.14 6.17 10.70
N GLU A 210 42.24 6.92 10.71
CA GLU A 210 43.18 6.98 11.84
C GLU A 210 42.92 8.17 12.77
N THR A 211 42.20 9.19 12.29
CA THR A 211 42.01 10.45 13.01
C THR A 211 40.75 10.48 13.86
N HIS A 212 39.75 9.63 13.54
CA HIS A 212 38.47 9.58 14.24
C HIS A 212 38.20 8.16 14.74
N LEU A 213 37.86 8.04 16.03
CA LEU A 213 37.25 6.83 16.55
C LEU A 213 35.76 6.83 16.16
N VAL A 214 35.43 6.02 15.16
CA VAL A 214 34.07 5.89 14.62
C VAL A 214 33.39 4.66 15.21
N PHE A 215 32.13 4.81 15.62
CA PHE A 215 31.28 3.73 16.15
C PHE A 215 29.82 3.93 15.75
N SER A 216 29.05 2.85 15.62
CA SER A 216 27.59 2.90 15.38
C SER A 216 26.81 2.47 16.63
N ILE A 217 25.52 2.82 16.69
CA ILE A 217 24.63 2.46 17.79
C ILE A 217 23.34 1.88 17.19
N ASP A 218 23.35 0.56 16.99
CA ASP A 218 22.28 -0.14 16.29
C ASP A 218 21.55 -1.16 17.18
N PRO A 219 20.30 -1.53 16.84
CA PRO A 219 19.62 -2.66 17.47
C PRO A 219 20.41 -3.96 17.34
N LYS A 220 20.20 -4.87 18.30
CA LYS A 220 20.85 -6.19 18.27
C LYS A 220 20.45 -6.95 17.00
N GLY A 221 21.44 -7.32 16.20
CA GLY A 221 21.24 -8.08 14.95
C GLY A 221 21.03 -7.21 13.71
N CYS A 222 21.28 -5.90 13.78
CA CYS A 222 21.38 -5.05 12.60
C CYS A 222 22.53 -5.52 11.70
N GLU A 223 22.25 -5.66 10.40
CA GLU A 223 23.21 -6.04 9.36
C GLU A 223 23.51 -4.87 8.40
N ASP A 224 22.61 -3.88 8.38
CA ASP A 224 22.54 -2.71 7.52
C ASP A 224 22.82 -1.43 8.31
N VAL A 225 24.10 -1.14 8.55
CA VAL A 225 24.53 0.06 9.30
C VAL A 225 24.58 1.27 8.37
N ASP A 226 23.59 2.16 8.49
CA ASP A 226 23.46 3.37 7.67
C ASP A 226 24.27 4.55 8.22
N ASP A 227 24.43 4.64 9.54
CA ASP A 227 25.10 5.75 10.21
C ASP A 227 26.11 5.32 11.26
N ALA A 228 27.10 6.18 11.45
CA ALA A 228 28.09 6.07 12.51
C ALA A 228 28.45 7.46 13.05
N LEU A 229 28.98 7.48 14.26
CA LEU A 229 29.30 8.69 15.01
C LEU A 229 30.78 8.69 15.38
N SER A 230 31.35 9.88 15.48
CA SER A 230 32.63 10.10 16.16
C SER A 230 32.57 11.37 17.00
N ILE A 231 33.31 11.38 18.11
CA ILE A 231 33.41 12.55 18.98
C ILE A 231 34.87 12.78 19.39
N ARG A 232 35.29 14.04 19.32
CA ARG A 232 36.66 14.47 19.62
C ARG A 232 36.65 15.80 20.35
N LEU A 233 37.47 15.94 21.40
CA LEU A 233 37.76 17.24 22.00
C LEU A 233 38.89 17.92 21.24
N LEU A 234 38.66 19.16 20.82
CA LEU A 234 39.64 19.97 20.09
C LEU A 234 40.56 20.74 21.06
N PRO A 235 41.75 21.17 20.62
CA PRO A 235 42.67 21.94 21.46
C PRO A 235 42.12 23.27 22.00
N ASN A 236 41.11 23.83 21.32
CA ASN A 236 40.42 25.06 21.75
C ASN A 236 39.32 24.80 22.79
N GLY A 237 39.12 23.56 23.22
CA GLY A 237 38.09 23.16 24.19
C GLY A 237 36.72 22.86 23.58
N ASN A 238 36.54 23.03 22.26
CA ASN A 238 35.29 22.68 21.59
C ASN A 238 35.22 21.16 21.31
N LEU A 239 34.01 20.63 21.23
CA LEU A 239 33.78 19.28 20.72
C LEU A 239 33.57 19.33 19.22
N GLU A 240 34.21 18.39 18.53
CA GLU A 240 33.86 18.04 17.16
C GLU A 240 33.04 16.75 17.19
N LEU A 241 31.86 16.81 16.57
CA LEU A 241 30.97 15.69 16.39
C LEU A 241 30.90 15.36 14.89
N GLY A 242 31.30 14.15 14.53
CA GLY A 242 31.16 13.61 13.18
C GLY A 242 29.91 12.73 13.10
N VAL A 243 29.05 13.01 12.13
CA VAL A 243 27.97 12.10 11.69
C VAL A 243 28.38 11.57 10.33
N HIS A 244 28.60 10.26 10.24
CA HIS A 244 29.10 9.57 9.06
C HIS A 244 27.97 8.71 8.50
N ILE A 245 27.58 8.94 7.26
CA ILE A 245 26.47 8.23 6.60
C ILE A 245 27.04 7.35 5.50
N ALA A 246 26.46 6.17 5.30
CA ALA A 246 26.81 5.27 4.21
C ALA A 246 26.74 6.00 2.84
N ASP A 247 27.84 5.97 2.09
CA ASP A 247 27.93 6.61 0.78
C ASP A 247 27.36 5.71 -0.32
N VAL A 248 26.04 5.50 -0.29
CA VAL A 248 25.31 4.72 -1.31
C VAL A 248 25.48 5.32 -2.70
N THR A 249 25.63 6.64 -2.79
CA THR A 249 25.76 7.37 -4.07
C THR A 249 27.04 7.04 -4.84
N HIS A 250 28.06 6.50 -4.17
CA HIS A 250 29.23 5.96 -4.84
C HIS A 250 28.91 4.73 -5.70
N PHE A 251 27.93 3.92 -5.27
CA PHE A 251 27.57 2.66 -5.92
C PHE A 251 26.35 2.78 -6.83
N VAL A 252 25.40 3.63 -6.47
CA VAL A 252 24.14 3.81 -7.21
C VAL A 252 24.19 5.12 -7.98
N ALA A 253 24.48 5.02 -9.28
CA ALA A 253 24.48 6.18 -10.16
C ALA A 253 23.05 6.65 -10.48
N ALA A 254 22.86 7.97 -10.60
CA ALA A 254 21.56 8.52 -10.97
C ALA A 254 21.07 7.98 -12.32
N ASN A 255 19.80 7.57 -12.38
CA ASN A 255 19.15 6.93 -13.52
C ASN A 255 19.73 5.57 -13.94
N SER A 256 20.50 4.90 -13.07
CA SER A 256 20.88 3.50 -13.28
C SER A 256 19.67 2.57 -13.11
N TYR A 257 19.77 1.31 -13.53
CA TYR A 257 18.71 0.33 -13.33
C TYR A 257 18.38 0.11 -11.84
N THR A 258 19.39 0.13 -10.99
CA THR A 258 19.25 0.06 -9.52
C THR A 258 18.58 1.32 -8.97
N ASP A 259 18.98 2.52 -9.42
CA ASP A 259 18.33 3.78 -8.98
C ASP A 259 16.85 3.82 -9.38
N MET A 260 16.53 3.42 -10.62
CA MET A 260 15.15 3.34 -11.09
C MET A 260 14.31 2.36 -10.27
N GLU A 261 14.88 1.22 -9.89
CA GLU A 261 14.23 0.23 -9.01
C GLU A 261 14.02 0.78 -7.61
N ALA A 262 15.05 1.39 -7.03
CA ALA A 262 14.97 2.00 -5.70
C ALA A 262 13.89 3.08 -5.65
N LYS A 263 13.78 3.90 -6.70
CA LYS A 263 12.75 4.95 -6.82
C LYS A 263 11.33 4.39 -6.98
N ALA A 264 11.19 3.18 -7.52
CA ALA A 264 9.91 2.53 -7.71
C ALA A 264 9.39 1.84 -6.44
N ARG A 265 10.28 1.56 -5.47
CA ARG A 265 9.97 0.90 -4.20
C ARG A 265 9.51 1.87 -3.12
#